data_AF-A0A735RI00-F1
#
_entry.id   AF-A0A735RI00-F1
#
_cell.length_a   1.000
_cell.length_b   1.000
_cell.length_c   1.000
_cell.angle_alpha   90.00
_cell.angle_beta   90.00
_cell.angle_gamma   90.00
#
_symmetry.space_group_name_H-M   'P 1'
#
loop_
_entity.id
_entity.type
_entity.pdbx_description
1 polymer ?
#
loop_
_entity_poly.entity_id
_entity_poly.type
_entity_poly.pdbx_seq_one_letter_code
_entity_poly.pdbx_strand_id
1 'polypeptide(L)'
;MSAIDTLREYAEVWHLFGGMPDDATLSAEVSALYLGVSVKTLARYRQNGNGPAYIQYQAEDSKARNQRVNYLLGDLRAWRDSHKVSSTMEAAQVRGLAFTCLTDFTKPEPFWAIDNKIYSHALTIPDDRFKELLTIPHAKVIWISVEDVLFKDWHNVGVRQKWHELLIDFLNGLIQASGSENERYYLKDILS
;
A
#
# COMPACT_ATOMS: atom_id res chain seq x y z
N MET A 1 1.71 7.44 29.88
CA MET A 1 3.04 6.96 29.45
C MET A 1 3.67 8.03 28.60
N SER A 2 4.92 8.41 28.87
CA SER A 2 5.67 9.31 27.99
C SER A 2 6.16 8.52 26.77
N ALA A 3 6.34 9.20 25.62
CA ALA A 3 6.89 8.59 24.41
C ALA A 3 8.26 7.92 24.66
N ILE A 4 9.05 8.45 25.61
CA ILE A 4 10.36 7.88 26.00
C ILE A 4 10.20 6.57 26.78
N ASP A 5 9.18 6.46 27.63
CA ASP A 5 8.93 5.24 28.42
C ASP A 5 8.44 4.11 27.49
N THR A 6 7.55 4.45 26.57
CA THR A 6 7.09 3.55 25.51
C THR A 6 8.23 3.11 24.60
N LEU A 7 9.16 4.00 24.23
CA LEU A 7 10.36 3.64 23.45
C LEU A 7 11.30 2.69 24.21
N ARG A 8 11.45 2.84 25.54
CA ARG A 8 12.27 1.95 26.37
C ARG A 8 11.67 0.55 26.47
N GLU A 9 10.35 0.45 26.73
CA GLU A 9 9.64 -0.82 26.72
C GLU A 9 9.73 -1.53 25.36
N TYR A 10 9.62 -0.77 24.26
CA TYR A 10 9.82 -1.32 22.93
C TYR A 10 11.26 -1.81 22.71
N ALA A 11 12.28 -1.08 23.16
CA ALA A 11 13.68 -1.45 22.93
C ALA A 11 14.05 -2.83 23.53
N GLU A 12 13.56 -3.15 24.72
CA GLU A 12 13.76 -4.47 25.35
C GLU A 12 13.05 -5.58 24.57
N VAL A 13 11.81 -5.35 24.14
CA VAL A 13 11.03 -6.29 23.31
C VAL A 13 11.72 -6.53 21.96
N TRP A 14 12.24 -5.48 21.32
CA TRP A 14 12.96 -5.60 20.05
C TRP A 14 14.30 -6.32 20.21
N HIS A 15 15.00 -6.15 21.35
CA HIS A 15 16.22 -6.89 21.64
C HIS A 15 15.96 -8.40 21.75
N LEU A 16 14.86 -8.80 22.40
CA LEU A 16 14.44 -10.20 22.50
C LEU A 16 14.16 -10.82 21.12
N PHE A 17 13.47 -10.10 20.23
CA PHE A 17 13.23 -10.58 18.86
C PHE A 17 14.47 -10.59 17.98
N GLY A 18 15.44 -9.70 18.23
CA GLY A 18 16.71 -9.66 17.51
C GLY A 18 17.60 -10.87 17.80
N GLY A 19 17.51 -11.44 19.00
CA GLY A 19 18.28 -12.63 19.40
C GLY A 19 17.67 -13.98 19.01
N MET A 20 16.43 -14.01 18.51
CA MET A 20 15.73 -15.25 18.15
C MET A 20 16.07 -15.70 16.72
N PRO A 21 16.25 -17.02 16.49
CA PRO A 21 16.46 -17.58 15.15
C PRO A 21 15.18 -17.54 14.30
N ASP A 22 15.32 -17.64 12.98
CA ASP A 22 14.19 -17.54 12.04
C ASP A 22 13.17 -18.68 12.18
N ASP A 23 13.60 -19.86 12.61
CA ASP A 23 12.75 -21.03 12.86
C ASP A 23 12.02 -20.97 14.22
N ALA A 24 12.22 -19.90 14.99
CA ALA A 24 11.48 -19.69 16.24
C ALA A 24 9.96 -19.60 15.96
N THR A 25 9.21 -20.50 16.58
CA THR A 25 7.75 -20.57 16.44
C THR A 25 7.07 -19.66 17.47
N LEU A 26 6.29 -18.70 17.00
CA LEU A 26 5.60 -17.69 17.81
C LEU A 26 4.09 -17.89 17.77
N SER A 27 3.42 -17.58 18.89
CA SER A 27 1.96 -17.56 18.95
C SER A 27 1.41 -16.35 18.18
N ALA A 28 0.10 -16.37 17.88
CA ALA A 28 -0.57 -15.22 17.25
C ALA A 28 -0.45 -13.92 18.06
N GLU A 29 -0.41 -13.99 19.39
CA GLU A 29 -0.27 -12.82 20.27
C GLU A 29 1.12 -12.19 20.15
N VAL A 30 2.17 -13.02 20.26
CA VAL A 30 3.56 -12.57 20.15
C VAL A 30 3.87 -12.09 18.73
N SER A 31 3.28 -12.73 17.71
CA SER A 31 3.42 -12.32 16.31
C SER A 31 2.74 -10.98 16.02
N ALA A 32 1.57 -10.73 16.62
CA ALA A 32 0.89 -9.45 16.49
C ALA A 32 1.70 -8.31 17.13
N LEU A 33 2.30 -8.59 18.29
CA LEU A 33 3.23 -7.67 18.96
C LEU A 33 4.46 -7.38 18.09
N TYR A 34 5.09 -8.42 17.51
CA TYR A 34 6.24 -8.27 16.62
C TYR A 34 5.93 -7.39 15.39
N LEU A 35 4.73 -7.52 14.82
CA LEU A 35 4.29 -6.76 13.66
C LEU A 35 3.70 -5.38 14.00
N GLY A 36 3.54 -5.04 15.29
CA GLY A 36 2.96 -3.78 15.73
C GLY A 36 1.47 -3.63 15.38
N VAL A 37 0.71 -4.72 15.35
CA VAL A 37 -0.74 -4.71 15.02
C VAL A 37 -1.55 -5.43 16.10
N SER A 38 -2.88 -5.23 16.09
CA SER A 38 -3.76 -6.01 16.99
C SER A 38 -3.86 -7.48 16.54
N VAL A 39 -4.10 -8.39 17.49
CA VAL A 39 -4.37 -9.82 17.20
C VAL A 39 -5.55 -9.98 16.24
N LYS A 40 -6.57 -9.11 16.35
CA LYS A 40 -7.72 -9.08 15.44
C LYS A 40 -7.32 -8.69 14.01
N THR A 41 -6.43 -7.71 13.87
CA THR A 41 -5.88 -7.30 12.57
C THR A 41 -5.08 -8.44 11.94
N LEU A 42 -4.22 -9.10 12.71
CA LEU A 42 -3.44 -10.23 12.23
C LEU A 42 -4.33 -11.41 11.80
N ALA A 43 -5.42 -11.68 12.54
CA ALA A 43 -6.41 -12.67 12.15
C ALA A 43 -7.12 -12.32 10.83
N ARG A 44 -7.43 -11.04 10.61
CA ARG A 44 -8.01 -10.56 9.35
C ARG A 44 -7.03 -10.71 8.18
N TYR A 45 -5.75 -10.42 8.36
CA TYR A 45 -4.74 -10.62 7.32
C TYR A 45 -4.68 -12.07 6.87
N ARG A 46 -4.70 -13.03 7.80
CA ARG A 46 -4.79 -14.46 7.45
C ARG A 46 -6.05 -14.79 6.67
N GLN A 47 -7.22 -14.35 7.14
CA GLN A 47 -8.51 -14.65 6.50
C GLN A 47 -8.58 -14.16 5.06
N ASN A 48 -7.94 -13.04 4.76
CA ASN A 48 -7.94 -12.42 3.44
C ASN A 48 -6.77 -12.89 2.55
N GLY A 49 -5.88 -13.77 3.04
CA GLY A 49 -4.69 -14.22 2.30
C GLY A 49 -3.58 -13.17 2.17
N ASN A 50 -3.66 -12.07 2.92
CA ASN A 50 -2.72 -10.93 2.85
C ASN A 50 -1.75 -10.89 4.03
N GLY A 51 -1.69 -11.96 4.83
CA GLY A 51 -0.85 -12.05 6.02
C GLY A 51 0.39 -12.91 5.84
N PRO A 52 1.30 -12.91 6.82
CA PRO A 52 2.44 -13.82 6.84
C PRO A 52 1.98 -15.28 6.84
N ALA A 53 2.82 -16.15 6.29
CA ALA A 53 2.62 -17.60 6.34
C ALA A 53 2.48 -18.07 7.79
N TYR A 54 1.65 -19.09 8.01
CA TYR A 54 1.34 -19.58 9.34
C TYR A 54 1.26 -21.09 9.36
N ILE A 55 1.56 -21.65 10.52
CA ILE A 55 1.43 -23.07 10.81
C ILE A 55 0.10 -23.29 11.52
N GLN A 56 -0.69 -24.21 10.97
CA GLN A 56 -1.90 -24.71 11.60
C GLN A 56 -1.81 -26.23 11.65
N TYR A 57 -1.64 -26.77 12.86
CA TYR A 57 -1.58 -28.22 13.06
C TYR A 57 -2.98 -28.81 12.89
N GLN A 58 -3.16 -29.66 11.88
CA GLN A 58 -4.37 -30.43 11.72
C GLN A 58 -4.31 -31.62 12.69
N ALA A 59 -5.22 -31.67 13.67
CA ALA A 59 -5.44 -32.88 14.45
C ALA A 59 -6.31 -33.83 13.62
N GLU A 60 -5.83 -35.06 13.38
CA GLU A 60 -6.45 -36.07 12.50
C GLU A 60 -7.94 -36.33 12.79
N ASP A 61 -8.41 -36.10 14.03
CA ASP A 61 -9.79 -36.37 14.45
C ASP A 61 -10.62 -35.13 14.84
N SER A 62 -10.12 -33.91 14.65
CA SER A 62 -10.83 -32.70 15.11
C SER A 62 -11.42 -31.88 13.95
N LYS A 63 -12.75 -31.82 13.88
CA LYS A 63 -13.53 -30.84 13.08
C LYS A 63 -13.61 -29.45 13.73
N ALA A 64 -12.80 -29.18 14.77
CA ALA A 64 -12.86 -27.93 15.52
C ALA A 64 -12.22 -26.78 14.73
N ARG A 65 -13.00 -25.73 14.46
CA ARG A 65 -12.61 -24.55 13.67
C ARG A 65 -11.54 -23.67 14.35
N ASN A 66 -11.36 -23.78 15.67
CA ASN A 66 -10.47 -22.93 16.47
C ASN A 66 -9.12 -23.64 16.76
N GLN A 67 -8.42 -24.08 15.73
CA GLN A 67 -7.07 -24.62 15.91
C GLN A 67 -6.07 -23.50 16.22
N ARG A 68 -5.07 -23.83 17.03
CA ARG A 68 -4.01 -22.90 17.42
C ARG A 68 -3.16 -22.56 16.19
N VAL A 69 -2.99 -21.27 15.93
CA VAL A 69 -2.20 -20.74 14.82
C VAL A 69 -0.88 -20.21 15.35
N ASN A 70 0.22 -20.64 14.73
CA ASN A 70 1.57 -20.17 15.04
C ASN A 70 2.25 -19.64 13.78
N TYR A 71 3.34 -18.91 13.95
CA TYR A 71 4.11 -18.28 12.87
C TYR A 71 5.60 -18.53 13.10
N LEU A 72 6.37 -18.69 12.02
CA LEU A 72 7.82 -18.66 12.12
C LEU A 72 8.31 -17.22 12.10
N LEU A 73 9.31 -16.89 12.93
CA LEU A 73 9.87 -15.54 12.98
C LEU A 73 10.47 -15.12 11.63
N GLY A 74 11.06 -16.05 10.87
CA GLY A 74 11.56 -15.83 9.52
C GLY A 74 10.47 -15.39 8.54
N ASP A 75 9.29 -16.03 8.58
CA ASP A 75 8.15 -15.65 7.73
C ASP A 75 7.60 -14.28 8.12
N LEU A 76 7.59 -13.95 9.42
CA LEU A 76 7.20 -12.63 9.90
C LEU A 76 8.19 -11.55 9.46
N ARG A 77 9.50 -11.84 9.48
CA ARG A 77 10.56 -10.95 8.97
C ARG A 77 10.38 -10.72 7.47
N ALA A 78 10.25 -11.80 6.68
CA ALA A 78 10.06 -11.74 5.24
C ALA A 78 8.80 -10.97 4.85
N TRP A 79 7.68 -11.21 5.53
CA TRP A 79 6.44 -10.47 5.30
C TRP A 79 6.59 -8.98 5.65
N ARG A 80 7.21 -8.66 6.79
CA ARG A 80 7.46 -7.26 7.16
C ARG A 80 8.36 -6.56 6.15
N ASP A 81 9.40 -7.23 5.69
CA ASP A 81 10.35 -6.69 4.72
C ASP A 81 9.72 -6.49 3.34
N SER A 82 8.85 -7.40 2.90
CA SER A 82 8.08 -7.23 1.65
C SER A 82 6.99 -6.15 1.72
N HIS A 83 6.63 -5.71 2.94
CA HIS A 83 5.66 -4.64 3.18
C HIS A 83 6.33 -3.31 3.59
N LYS A 84 7.67 -3.24 3.54
CA LYS A 84 8.39 -1.96 3.64
C LYS A 84 8.13 -1.17 2.38
N VAL A 85 7.73 0.08 2.58
CA VAL A 85 7.60 1.08 1.52
C VAL A 85 8.49 2.24 1.91
N SER A 86 9.33 2.70 0.98
CA SER A 86 10.30 3.76 1.16
C SER A 86 9.70 5.16 0.97
N SER A 87 8.49 5.23 0.44
CA SER A 87 7.75 6.49 0.27
C SER A 87 6.24 6.31 0.36
N THR A 88 5.53 7.41 0.61
CA THR A 88 4.06 7.46 0.58
C THR A 88 3.50 7.11 -0.81
N MET A 89 4.27 7.39 -1.87
CA MET A 89 3.90 7.08 -3.26
C MET A 89 4.00 5.58 -3.55
N GLU A 90 5.06 4.93 -3.07
CA GLU A 90 5.21 3.47 -3.11
C GLU A 90 4.11 2.77 -2.28
N ALA A 91 3.74 3.35 -1.14
CA ALA A 91 2.62 2.87 -0.34
C ALA A 91 1.27 2.92 -1.08
N ALA A 92 1.07 3.93 -1.93
CA ALA A 92 -0.10 4.03 -2.80
C ALA A 92 -0.02 2.98 -3.93
N GLN A 93 1.14 2.79 -4.54
CA GLN A 93 1.36 1.78 -5.58
C GLN A 93 1.08 0.37 -5.10
N VAL A 94 1.58 -0.02 -3.92
CA VAL A 94 1.32 -1.33 -3.30
C VAL A 94 -0.16 -1.54 -2.98
N ARG A 95 -0.93 -0.47 -2.77
CA ARG A 95 -2.38 -0.53 -2.54
C ARG A 95 -3.22 -0.55 -3.83
N GLY A 96 -2.58 -0.63 -5.00
CA GLY A 96 -3.26 -0.52 -6.29
C GLY A 96 -3.79 0.90 -6.56
N LEU A 97 -3.22 1.90 -5.89
CA LEU A 97 -3.56 3.31 -6.04
C LEU A 97 -2.52 4.06 -6.90
N ALA A 98 -1.55 3.37 -7.51
CA ALA A 98 -0.65 3.96 -8.50
C ALA A 98 -0.72 3.21 -9.83
N PHE A 99 -0.52 3.98 -10.89
CA PHE A 99 -0.63 3.57 -12.29
C PHE A 99 0.55 2.65 -12.65
N THR A 100 0.25 1.44 -13.12
CA THR A 100 1.23 0.40 -13.48
C THR A 100 1.46 0.33 -14.99
N CYS A 101 0.51 0.81 -15.78
CA CYS A 101 0.58 0.86 -17.22
C CYS A 101 -0.15 2.10 -17.76
N LEU A 102 0.12 2.48 -19.01
CA LEU A 102 -0.49 3.65 -19.63
C LEU A 102 -2.03 3.59 -19.59
N THR A 103 -2.59 2.39 -19.74
CA THR A 103 -4.05 2.18 -19.69
C THR A 103 -4.66 2.42 -18.31
N ASP A 104 -3.87 2.49 -17.24
CA ASP A 104 -4.41 2.84 -15.93
C ASP A 104 -4.83 4.32 -15.89
N PHE A 105 -4.17 5.20 -16.66
CA PHE A 105 -4.53 6.63 -16.71
C PHE A 105 -5.81 6.91 -17.49
N THR A 106 -6.22 5.97 -18.34
CA THR A 106 -7.42 6.06 -19.19
C THR A 106 -8.65 5.42 -18.53
N LYS A 107 -8.46 4.65 -17.45
CA LYS A 107 -9.56 4.07 -16.67
C LYS A 107 -10.28 5.17 -15.88
N PRO A 108 -11.63 5.16 -15.86
CA PRO A 108 -12.38 6.09 -15.03
C PRO A 108 -12.09 5.88 -13.54
N GLU A 109 -11.69 6.95 -12.86
CA GLU A 109 -11.43 7.00 -11.42
C GLU A 109 -12.36 8.01 -10.74
N PRO A 110 -12.62 7.88 -9.42
CA PRO A 110 -13.57 8.74 -8.73
C PRO A 110 -12.93 10.07 -8.30
N PHE A 111 -13.46 11.19 -8.80
CA PHE A 111 -13.07 12.55 -8.40
C PHE A 111 -14.25 13.31 -7.80
N TRP A 112 -13.98 14.08 -6.76
CA TRP A 112 -14.93 15.07 -6.26
C TRP A 112 -14.93 16.30 -7.17
N ALA A 113 -16.12 16.71 -7.60
CA ALA A 113 -16.36 17.97 -8.29
C ALA A 113 -17.36 18.82 -7.49
N ILE A 114 -17.04 20.10 -7.34
CA ILE A 114 -17.90 21.10 -6.70
C ILE A 114 -18.09 22.22 -7.70
N ASP A 115 -19.33 22.59 -8.03
CA ASP A 115 -19.63 23.64 -9.01
C ASP A 115 -18.93 23.43 -10.36
N ASN A 116 -18.90 22.17 -10.81
CA ASN A 116 -18.24 21.70 -12.04
C ASN A 116 -16.71 21.87 -12.10
N LYS A 117 -16.06 22.28 -11.00
CA LYS A 117 -14.60 22.26 -10.88
C LYS A 117 -14.15 21.07 -10.04
N ILE A 118 -13.05 20.46 -10.45
CA ILE A 118 -12.44 19.34 -9.74
C ILE A 118 -11.86 19.84 -8.43
N TYR A 119 -12.23 19.17 -7.35
CA TYR A 119 -11.73 19.43 -6.02
C TYR A 119 -10.51 18.57 -5.72
N SER A 120 -10.67 17.24 -5.77
CA SER A 120 -9.61 16.26 -5.54
C SER A 120 -10.09 14.84 -5.90
N HIS A 121 -9.17 13.89 -5.94
CA HIS A 121 -9.52 12.47 -6.07
C HIS A 121 -10.19 11.95 -4.79
N ALA A 122 -11.25 11.16 -4.94
CA ALA A 122 -12.10 10.76 -3.83
C ALA A 122 -11.38 9.86 -2.81
N LEU A 123 -10.38 9.10 -3.26
CA LEU A 123 -9.63 8.16 -2.41
C LEU A 123 -8.35 8.75 -1.80
N THR A 124 -7.98 9.99 -2.13
CA THR A 124 -6.74 10.61 -1.63
C THR A 124 -6.98 11.71 -0.62
N ILE A 125 -8.25 12.06 -0.37
CA ILE A 125 -8.61 13.05 0.64
C ILE A 125 -8.71 12.42 2.04
N PRO A 126 -8.42 13.16 3.10
CA PRO A 126 -8.66 12.73 4.47
C PRO A 126 -10.14 12.40 4.76
N ASP A 127 -10.40 11.44 5.67
CA ASP A 127 -11.74 10.97 6.02
C ASP A 127 -12.69 12.07 6.52
N ASP A 128 -12.17 13.04 7.27
CA ASP A 128 -12.91 14.21 7.74
C ASP A 128 -13.38 15.06 6.56
N ARG A 129 -12.49 15.34 5.60
CA ARG A 129 -12.85 16.05 4.36
C ARG A 129 -13.81 15.28 3.48
N PHE A 130 -13.67 13.96 3.41
CA PHE A 130 -14.62 13.11 2.69
C PHE A 130 -16.03 13.24 3.26
N LYS A 131 -16.18 13.18 4.60
CA LYS A 131 -17.47 13.33 5.28
C LYS A 131 -18.08 14.71 5.07
N GLU A 132 -17.27 15.76 5.11
CA GLU A 132 -17.73 17.12 4.83
C GLU A 132 -18.29 17.23 3.41
N LEU A 133 -17.61 16.67 2.41
CA LEU A 133 -18.06 16.71 1.02
C LEU A 133 -19.40 16.02 0.78
N LEU A 134 -19.72 14.97 1.54
CA LEU A 134 -21.04 14.32 1.48
C LEU A 134 -22.19 15.24 1.88
N THR A 135 -21.91 16.29 2.67
CA THR A 135 -22.93 17.24 3.15
C THR A 135 -23.07 18.46 2.27
N ILE A 136 -22.16 18.69 1.32
CA ILE A 136 -22.18 19.86 0.44
C ILE A 136 -23.14 19.59 -0.74
N PRO A 137 -24.24 20.35 -0.90
CA PRO A 137 -25.28 20.04 -1.90
C PRO A 137 -24.81 20.00 -3.35
N HIS A 138 -23.76 20.75 -3.68
CA HIS A 138 -23.20 20.86 -5.04
C HIS A 138 -21.94 20.02 -5.24
N ALA A 139 -21.52 19.27 -4.23
CA ALA A 139 -20.43 18.31 -4.35
C ALA A 139 -20.96 16.99 -4.93
N LYS A 140 -20.29 16.46 -5.95
CA LYS A 140 -20.61 15.16 -6.54
C LYS A 140 -19.34 14.40 -6.86
N VAL A 141 -19.41 13.07 -6.79
CA VAL A 141 -18.37 12.21 -7.35
C VAL A 141 -18.64 12.03 -8.84
N ILE A 142 -17.65 12.32 -9.66
CA ILE A 142 -17.64 12.02 -11.09
C ILE A 142 -16.61 10.94 -11.37
N TRP A 143 -16.91 10.07 -12.33
CA TRP A 143 -15.99 9.03 -12.79
C TRP A 143 -15.35 9.50 -14.08
N ILE A 144 -14.06 9.75 -14.04
CA ILE A 144 -13.30 10.34 -15.14
C ILE A 144 -11.85 9.84 -15.09
N SER A 145 -11.25 9.66 -16.26
CA SER A 145 -9.86 9.24 -16.37
C SER A 145 -8.91 10.36 -15.89
N VAL A 146 -7.68 9.98 -15.50
CA VAL A 146 -6.67 10.97 -15.11
C VAL A 146 -6.23 11.80 -16.30
N GLU A 147 -6.17 11.22 -17.50
CA GLU A 147 -5.87 12.00 -18.70
C GLU A 147 -6.91 13.10 -18.95
N ASP A 148 -8.20 12.81 -18.80
CA ASP A 148 -9.27 13.77 -19.09
C ASP A 148 -9.48 14.79 -17.97
N VAL A 149 -9.32 14.38 -16.71
CA VAL A 149 -9.55 15.26 -15.55
C VAL A 149 -8.52 16.39 -15.47
N LEU A 150 -7.32 16.18 -16.01
CA LEU A 150 -6.25 17.19 -16.08
C LEU A 150 -6.58 18.36 -17.02
N PHE A 151 -7.56 18.20 -17.92
CA PHE A 151 -8.08 19.24 -18.82
C PHE A 151 -9.36 19.91 -18.30
N LYS A 152 -9.83 19.55 -17.09
CA LYS A 152 -10.96 20.23 -16.44
C LYS A 152 -10.48 21.42 -15.62
N ASP A 153 -11.41 22.27 -15.20
CA ASP A 153 -11.14 23.32 -14.24
C ASP A 153 -10.95 22.75 -12.83
N TRP A 154 -10.00 23.28 -12.07
CA TRP A 154 -9.70 22.84 -10.70
C TRP A 154 -9.90 23.97 -9.69
N HIS A 155 -10.32 23.61 -8.47
CA HIS A 155 -10.36 24.53 -7.34
C HIS A 155 -8.97 24.88 -6.81
N ASN A 156 -8.02 23.95 -6.93
CA ASN A 156 -6.69 24.10 -6.35
C ASN A 156 -5.60 23.70 -7.35
N VAL A 157 -4.74 24.67 -7.70
CA VAL A 157 -3.62 24.48 -8.63
C VAL A 157 -2.62 23.45 -8.10
N GLY A 158 -2.31 23.47 -6.80
CA GLY A 158 -1.37 22.52 -6.18
C GLY A 158 -1.89 21.08 -6.19
N VAL A 159 -3.19 20.86 -6.00
CA VAL A 159 -3.79 19.52 -6.13
C VAL A 159 -3.71 19.04 -7.58
N ARG A 160 -4.11 19.89 -8.55
CA ARG A 160 -3.99 19.58 -9.98
C ARG A 160 -2.56 19.26 -10.38
N GLN A 161 -1.60 20.02 -9.86
CA GLN A 161 -0.18 19.87 -10.18
C GLN A 161 0.37 18.51 -9.75
N LYS A 162 -0.04 17.97 -8.59
CA LYS A 162 0.36 16.61 -8.17
C LYS A 162 -0.04 15.54 -9.19
N TRP A 163 -1.25 15.64 -9.75
CA TRP A 163 -1.73 14.69 -10.78
C TRP A 163 -0.99 14.87 -12.10
N HIS A 164 -0.65 16.11 -12.45
CA HIS A 164 0.14 16.41 -13.63
C HIS A 164 1.56 15.86 -13.52
N GLU A 165 2.24 16.11 -12.40
CA GLU A 165 3.59 15.59 -12.11
C GLU A 165 3.60 14.06 -12.15
N LEU A 166 2.60 13.42 -11.53
CA LEU A 166 2.46 11.97 -11.56
C LEU A 166 2.39 11.42 -12.99
N LEU A 167 1.56 12.01 -13.87
CA LEU A 167 1.46 11.59 -15.27
C LEU A 167 2.78 11.80 -16.01
N ILE A 168 3.43 12.95 -15.83
CA ILE A 168 4.69 13.28 -16.51
C ILE A 168 5.82 12.35 -16.07
N ASP A 169 5.95 12.09 -14.77
CA ASP A 169 6.98 11.20 -14.22
C ASP A 169 6.82 9.77 -14.77
N PHE A 170 5.58 9.28 -14.84
CA PHE A 170 5.28 7.98 -15.43
C PHE A 170 5.67 7.91 -16.92
N LEU A 171 5.27 8.91 -17.72
CA LEU A 171 5.59 8.96 -19.15
C LEU A 171 7.10 9.06 -19.40
N ASN A 172 7.81 9.87 -18.62
CA ASN A 172 9.27 9.98 -18.70
C ASN A 172 9.95 8.64 -18.37
N GLY A 173 9.46 7.91 -17.37
CA GLY A 173 9.94 6.57 -17.07
C GLY A 173 9.78 5.60 -18.25
N LEU A 174 8.64 5.63 -18.94
CA LEU A 174 8.41 4.80 -20.13
C LEU A 174 9.36 5.18 -21.29
N ILE A 175 9.58 6.48 -21.52
CA ILE A 175 10.50 6.96 -22.56
C ILE A 175 11.93 6.46 -22.28
N GLN A 176 12.40 6.60 -21.03
CA GLN A 176 13.73 6.14 -20.63
C GLN A 176 13.89 4.63 -20.75
N ALA A 177 12.89 3.85 -20.32
CA ALA A 177 12.91 2.39 -20.42
C ALA A 177 12.99 1.93 -21.89
N SER A 178 12.17 2.52 -22.75
CA SER A 178 12.17 2.24 -24.20
C SER A 178 13.53 2.57 -24.84
N GLY A 179 14.09 3.75 -24.53
CA GLY A 179 15.41 4.16 -25.00
C GLY A 179 16.52 3.21 -24.57
N SER A 180 16.51 2.80 -23.30
CA SER A 180 17.49 1.87 -22.72
C SER A 180 17.41 0.49 -23.37
N GLU A 181 16.20 -0.01 -23.63
CA GLU A 181 15.99 -1.30 -24.27
C GLU A 181 16.46 -1.29 -25.75
N ASN A 182 16.22 -0.19 -26.46
CA ASN A 182 16.71 0.00 -27.82
C ASN A 182 18.25 0.06 -27.86
N GLU A 183 18.89 0.80 -26.96
CA GLU A 183 20.36 0.83 -26.84
C GLU A 183 20.92 -0.56 -26.54
N ARG A 184 20.30 -1.29 -25.61
CA ARG A 184 20.65 -2.69 -25.31
C ARG A 184 20.55 -3.58 -26.55
N TYR A 185 19.51 -3.41 -27.36
CA TYR A 185 19.33 -4.15 -28.61
C TYR A 185 20.44 -3.85 -29.62
N TYR A 186 20.74 -2.57 -29.85
CA TYR A 186 21.84 -2.16 -30.74
C TYR A 186 23.20 -2.69 -30.29
N LEU A 187 23.51 -2.62 -28.99
CA LEU A 187 24.77 -3.13 -28.47
C LEU A 187 24.88 -4.65 -28.63
N LYS A 188 23.78 -5.39 -28.47
CA LYS A 188 23.77 -6.84 -28.73
C LYS A 188 24.03 -7.18 -30.19
N ASP A 189 23.43 -6.44 -31.11
CA ASP A 189 23.59 -6.65 -32.56
C ASP A 189 25.02 -6.36 -33.04
N ILE A 190 25.65 -5.30 -32.51
CA ILE A 190 27.04 -4.94 -32.86
C ILE A 190 28.06 -5.91 -32.25
N LEU A 191 27.76 -6.53 -31.11
CA LEU A 191 28.66 -7.44 -30.38
C LEU A 191 28.42 -8.94 -30.69
N SER A 192 27.42 -9.27 -31.50
CA SER A 192 27.11 -10.64 -31.96
C SER A 192 27.78 -10.97 -33.29
#